data_AF-A0A7K2W5C6-F1
#
_entry.id   AF-A0A7K2W5C6-F1
#
_cell.length_a   1.000
_cell.length_b   1.000
_cell.length_c   1.000
_cell.angle_alpha   90.00
_cell.angle_beta   90.00
_cell.angle_gamma   90.00
#
_symmetry.space_group_name_H-M   'P 1'
#
loop_
_entity.id
_entity.type
_entity.pdbx_description
1 polymer ?
#
loop_
_entity_poly.entity_id
_entity_poly.type
_entity_poly.pdbx_seq_one_letter_code
_entity_poly.pdbx_strand_id
1 'polypeptide(L)'
;MSTRAPIEERLRAALEARGQLISAHDLSPARPPAGSTWGTRKIRRVLYVAAAATAAAAAAVIFLLSSNTPDRPRPTPPARHSTPTVTPTSTIPDPVPSPVASTP
;
A
#
# COMPACT_ATOMS: atom_id res chain seq x y z
N MET A 1 -77.38 14.88 13.71
CA MET A 1 -77.22 13.57 13.06
C MET A 1 -75.74 13.22 13.04
N SER A 2 -75.28 12.35 13.96
CA SER A 2 -73.89 11.89 14.03
C SER A 2 -73.79 10.44 13.55
N THR A 3 -73.97 10.25 12.24
CA THR A 3 -73.81 8.93 11.58
C THR A 3 -72.34 8.58 11.33
N ARG A 4 -71.43 9.53 11.60
CA ARG A 4 -69.98 9.37 11.39
C ARG A 4 -69.32 8.47 12.44
N ALA A 5 -69.65 8.68 13.72
CA ALA A 5 -69.12 7.88 14.82
C ALA A 5 -69.34 6.35 14.65
N PRO A 6 -70.52 5.85 14.26
CA PRO A 6 -70.72 4.41 14.07
C PRO A 6 -70.00 3.85 12.83
N ILE A 7 -69.73 4.66 11.80
CA ILE A 7 -68.95 4.22 10.63
C ILE A 7 -67.47 4.06 11.00
N GLU A 8 -66.92 5.00 11.75
CA GLU A 8 -65.52 4.95 12.20
C GLU A 8 -65.27 3.74 13.11
N GLU A 9 -66.22 3.40 13.98
CA GLU A 9 -66.10 2.22 14.84
C GLU A 9 -66.14 0.90 14.03
N ARG A 10 -67.03 0.83 13.03
CA ARG A 10 -67.07 -0.32 12.12
C ARG A 10 -65.79 -0.46 11.31
N LEU A 11 -65.19 0.65 10.88
CA LEU A 11 -63.90 0.64 10.18
C LEU A 11 -62.77 0.19 11.10
N ARG A 12 -62.75 0.67 12.34
CA ARG A 12 -61.77 0.27 13.36
C ARG A 12 -61.84 -1.24 13.61
N ALA A 13 -63.03 -1.77 13.87
CA ALA A 13 -63.24 -3.20 14.08
C ALA A 13 -62.88 -4.03 12.84
N ALA A 14 -63.22 -3.56 11.64
CA ALA A 14 -62.88 -4.25 10.39
C ALA A 14 -61.35 -4.29 10.15
N LEU A 15 -60.64 -3.19 10.42
CA LEU A 15 -59.19 -3.13 10.28
C LEU A 15 -58.46 -3.96 11.34
N GLU A 16 -58.97 -3.97 12.58
CA GLU A 16 -58.47 -4.85 13.64
C GLU A 16 -58.60 -6.32 13.25
N ALA A 17 -59.79 -6.73 12.79
CA ALA A 17 -60.04 -8.09 12.30
C ALA A 17 -59.14 -8.45 11.11
N ARG A 18 -58.88 -7.50 10.20
CA ARG A 18 -57.95 -7.69 9.08
C ARG A 18 -56.51 -7.86 9.56
N GLY A 19 -56.09 -7.10 10.58
CA GLY A 19 -54.76 -7.19 11.18
C GLY A 19 -54.48 -8.55 11.81
N GLN A 20 -55.48 -9.17 12.45
CA GLN A 20 -55.36 -10.51 13.04
C GLN A 20 -55.14 -11.63 12.01
N LEU A 21 -55.44 -11.38 10.73
CA LEU A 21 -55.22 -12.35 9.64
C LEU A 21 -53.81 -12.28 9.05
N ILE A 22 -53.06 -11.22 9.33
CA ILE A 22 -51.69 -11.04 8.81
C ILE A 22 -50.73 -11.79 9.74
N SER A 23 -50.09 -12.83 9.21
CA SER A 23 -49.07 -13.56 9.95
C SER A 23 -47.69 -12.92 9.80
N ALA A 24 -46.75 -13.32 10.66
CA ALA A 24 -45.35 -12.95 10.51
C ALA A 24 -44.75 -13.39 9.16
N HIS A 25 -45.32 -14.41 8.51
CA HIS A 25 -44.88 -14.86 7.19
C HIS A 25 -45.31 -13.90 6.09
N ASP A 26 -46.50 -13.31 6.17
CA ASP A 26 -47.01 -12.33 5.20
C ASP A 26 -46.21 -11.02 5.25
N LEU A 27 -45.64 -10.72 6.42
CA LEU A 27 -44.72 -9.60 6.63
C LEU A 27 -43.26 -9.96 6.34
N SER A 28 -42.97 -11.23 6.06
CA SER A 28 -41.60 -11.64 5.85
C SER A 28 -41.08 -11.06 4.53
N PRO A 29 -39.86 -10.52 4.52
CA PRO A 29 -39.24 -10.06 3.28
C PRO A 29 -39.24 -11.19 2.25
N ALA A 30 -39.61 -10.85 1.01
CA ALA A 30 -39.57 -11.80 -0.09
C ALA A 30 -38.22 -12.52 -0.11
N ARG A 31 -38.25 -13.85 -0.09
CA ARG A 31 -37.03 -14.65 -0.04
C ARG A 31 -36.17 -14.25 -1.24
N PRO A 32 -34.92 -13.79 -1.04
CA PRO A 32 -34.06 -13.50 -2.16
C PRO A 32 -33.97 -14.77 -3.01
N PRO A 33 -33.98 -14.65 -4.35
CA PRO A 33 -33.91 -15.81 -5.22
C PRO A 33 -32.71 -16.64 -4.76
N ALA A 34 -32.97 -17.87 -4.35
CA ALA A 34 -31.94 -18.84 -3.96
C ALA A 34 -31.19 -19.33 -5.21
N GLY A 35 -30.80 -18.42 -6.10
CA GLY A 35 -30.02 -18.72 -7.29
C GLY A 35 -28.57 -18.89 -6.90
N SER A 36 -28.09 -20.14 -6.96
CA SER A 36 -26.69 -20.61 -7.08
C SER A 36 -25.55 -19.85 -6.38
N THR A 37 -25.80 -19.01 -5.38
CA THR A 37 -24.76 -18.24 -4.67
C THR A 37 -23.71 -19.16 -4.03
N TRP A 38 -24.10 -20.39 -3.71
CA TRP A 38 -23.16 -21.42 -3.28
C TRP A 38 -22.22 -21.87 -4.41
N GLY A 39 -22.74 -22.07 -5.62
CA GLY A 39 -21.95 -22.44 -6.80
C GLY A 39 -20.93 -21.35 -7.18
N THR A 40 -21.36 -20.09 -7.22
CA THR A 40 -20.46 -18.96 -7.55
C THR A 40 -19.39 -18.75 -6.48
N ARG A 41 -19.70 -18.94 -5.19
CA ARG A 41 -18.70 -18.89 -4.11
C ARG A 41 -17.67 -20.01 -4.24
N LYS A 42 -18.07 -21.24 -4.60
CA LYS A 42 -17.16 -22.37 -4.78
C LYS A 42 -16.23 -22.15 -5.97
N ILE A 43 -16.77 -21.68 -7.10
CA ILE A 43 -15.98 -21.35 -8.31
C ILE A 43 -14.97 -20.25 -8.00
N ARG A 44 -15.39 -19.17 -7.31
CA ARG A 44 -14.49 -18.09 -6.91
C ARG A 44 -13.37 -18.60 -5.99
N ARG A 45 -13.67 -19.45 -5.01
CA ARG A 45 -12.63 -20.03 -4.13
C ARG A 45 -11.59 -20.83 -4.92
N VAL A 46 -12.03 -21.67 -5.85
CA VAL A 46 -11.10 -22.46 -6.68
C VAL A 46 -10.24 -21.54 -7.54
N LEU A 47 -10.83 -20.49 -8.13
CA LEU A 47 -10.09 -19.51 -8.92
C LEU A 47 -9.03 -18.77 -8.08
N TYR A 48 -9.37 -18.36 -6.86
CA TYR A 48 -8.42 -17.70 -5.96
C TYR A 48 -7.27 -18.64 -5.56
N VAL A 49 -7.55 -19.91 -5.25
CA VAL A 49 -6.51 -20.89 -4.92
C VAL A 49 -5.59 -21.13 -6.11
N ALA A 50 -6.15 -21.29 -7.32
CA ALA A 50 -5.37 -21.45 -8.54
C ALA A 50 -4.48 -20.23 -8.83
N ALA A 51 -5.03 -19.02 -8.71
CA ALA A 51 -4.30 -17.77 -8.91
C ALA A 51 -3.19 -17.57 -7.86
N ALA A 52 -3.43 -17.94 -6.60
CA ALA A 52 -2.42 -17.88 -5.55
C ALA A 52 -1.28 -18.87 -5.82
N ALA A 53 -1.59 -20.09 -6.26
CA ALA A 53 -0.60 -21.10 -6.59
C ALA A 53 0.29 -20.68 -7.79
N THR A 54 -0.31 -20.12 -8.83
CA THR A 54 0.45 -19.61 -9.99
C THR A 54 1.32 -18.41 -9.62
N ALA A 55 0.81 -17.47 -8.80
CA ALA A 55 1.59 -16.35 -8.31
C ALA A 55 2.78 -16.80 -7.46
N ALA A 56 2.59 -17.78 -6.57
CA ALA A 56 3.67 -18.34 -5.76
C ALA A 56 4.74 -19.02 -6.61
N ALA A 57 4.33 -19.80 -7.62
CA ALA A 57 5.27 -20.44 -8.55
C ALA A 57 6.08 -19.39 -9.35
N ALA A 58 5.42 -18.34 -9.85
CA ALA A 58 6.10 -17.25 -10.55
C ALA A 58 7.11 -16.52 -9.64
N ALA A 59 6.73 -16.24 -8.39
CA ALA A 59 7.63 -15.63 -7.41
C ALA A 59 8.86 -16.51 -7.12
N ALA A 60 8.67 -17.83 -7.00
CA ALA A 60 9.78 -18.77 -6.82
C ALA A 60 10.74 -18.76 -8.03
N VAL A 61 10.21 -18.75 -9.26
CA VAL A 61 11.01 -18.67 -10.48
C VAL A 61 11.81 -17.36 -10.54
N ILE A 62 11.18 -16.22 -10.23
CA ILE A 62 11.85 -14.92 -10.20
C ILE A 62 12.95 -14.91 -9.13
N PHE A 63 12.69 -15.49 -7.95
CA PHE A 63 13.66 -15.58 -6.88
C PHE A 63 14.86 -16.46 -7.26
N LEU A 64 14.62 -17.62 -7.88
CA LEU A 64 15.65 -18.51 -8.41
C LEU A 64 16.51 -17.81 -9.47
N LEU A 65 15.89 -17.09 -10.40
CA LEU A 65 16.60 -16.38 -11.45
C LEU A 65 17.40 -15.19 -10.91
N SER A 66 16.85 -14.45 -9.94
CA SER A 66 17.54 -13.34 -9.29
C SER A 66 18.72 -13.80 -8.44
N SER A 67 18.59 -14.94 -7.74
CA SER A 67 19.67 -15.54 -6.94
C SER A 67 20.82 -16.05 -7.81
N ASN A 68 20.58 -16.31 -9.09
CA ASN A 68 21.61 -16.69 -10.07
C ASN A 68 22.20 -15.48 -10.82
N THR A 69 21.88 -14.24 -10.44
CA THR A 69 22.58 -13.09 -11.00
C THR A 69 23.99 -13.02 -10.41
N PRO A 70 25.05 -13.07 -11.25
CA PRO A 70 26.41 -12.99 -10.74
C PRO A 70 26.61 -11.65 -10.04
N ASP A 71 27.22 -11.70 -8.85
CA ASP A 71 27.59 -10.54 -8.05
C ASP A 71 28.19 -9.47 -8.97
N ARG A 72 27.46 -8.36 -9.15
CA ARG A 72 27.95 -7.23 -9.93
C ARG A 72 29.26 -6.77 -9.25
N PRO A 73 30.40 -6.74 -9.96
CA PRO A 73 31.67 -6.38 -9.33
C PRO A 73 31.52 -4.99 -8.71
N ARG A 74 31.80 -4.89 -7.40
CA ARG A 74 31.80 -3.63 -6.68
C ARG A 74 32.76 -2.67 -7.39
N PRO A 75 32.37 -1.40 -7.61
CA PRO A 75 33.29 -0.43 -8.21
C PRO A 75 34.54 -0.32 -7.34
N THR A 76 35.70 -0.53 -7.96
CA THR A 76 37.01 -0.45 -7.32
C THR A 76 37.21 0.97 -6.74
N PRO A 77 37.68 1.11 -5.49
CA PRO A 77 37.94 2.42 -4.92
C PRO A 77 38.95 3.20 -5.77
N PRO A 78 38.77 4.51 -5.98
CA PRO A 78 39.71 5.31 -6.75
C PRO A 78 41.09 5.33 -6.07
N ALA A 79 42.15 5.24 -6.88
CA ALA A 79 43.52 5.28 -6.39
C ALA A 79 43.78 6.59 -5.63
N ARG A 80 44.33 6.47 -4.41
CA ARG A 80 44.73 7.65 -3.61
C ARG A 80 45.96 8.27 -4.27
N HIS A 81 45.85 9.52 -4.70
CA HIS A 81 46.99 10.32 -5.14
C HIS A 81 47.85 10.65 -3.92
N SER A 82 49.08 10.13 -3.88
CA SER A 82 50.11 10.61 -2.95
C SER A 82 50.69 11.90 -3.52
N THR A 83 50.25 13.05 -3.01
CA THR A 83 50.93 14.32 -3.31
C THR A 83 52.32 14.29 -2.67
N PRO A 84 53.41 14.48 -3.42
CA PRO A 84 54.72 14.64 -2.81
C PRO A 84 54.74 15.96 -2.04
N THR A 85 54.94 15.87 -0.73
CA THR A 85 55.29 17.02 0.11
C THR A 85 56.64 17.54 -0.36
N VAL A 86 56.63 18.63 -1.13
CA VAL A 86 57.85 19.38 -1.44
C VAL A 86 58.18 20.22 -0.21
N THR A 87 59.11 19.76 0.60
CA THR A 87 59.74 20.54 1.67
C THR A 87 60.49 21.71 1.01
N PRO A 88 60.15 22.99 1.30
CA PRO A 88 60.96 24.09 0.78
C PRO A 88 62.31 24.10 1.50
N THR A 89 63.38 23.76 0.76
CA THR A 89 64.76 23.98 1.20
C THR A 89 64.99 25.50 1.28
N SER A 90 65.07 26.01 2.50
CA SER A 90 65.47 27.38 2.79
C SER A 90 66.96 27.55 2.50
N THR A 91 67.30 28.06 1.32
CA THR A 91 68.67 28.49 0.99
C THR A 91 68.87 29.88 1.56
N ILE A 92 69.66 29.97 2.63
CA ILE A 92 70.09 31.20 3.29
C ILE A 92 70.98 32.00 2.31
N PRO A 93 70.64 33.25 1.96
CA PRO A 93 71.58 34.14 1.26
C PRO A 93 72.57 34.75 2.27
N ASP A 94 73.86 34.54 2.04
CA ASP A 94 74.93 35.19 2.80
C ASP A 94 74.98 36.71 2.54
N PRO A 95 75.34 37.53 3.54
CA PRO A 95 75.12 38.96 3.53
C PRO A 95 76.17 39.75 2.72
N VAL A 96 75.71 40.68 1.88
CA VAL A 96 76.54 41.72 1.25
C VAL A 96 76.71 42.89 2.23
N PRO A 97 77.93 43.35 2.54
CA PRO A 97 78.15 44.47 3.46
C PRO A 97 77.83 45.82 2.79
N SER A 98 76.98 46.64 3.44
CA SER A 98 76.71 48.03 3.06
C SER A 98 77.29 49.00 4.10
N PRO A 99 78.19 49.93 3.74
CA PRO A 99 78.63 50.99 4.63
C PRO A 99 77.73 52.23 4.55
N VAL A 100 77.07 52.50 5.68
CA VAL A 100 76.77 53.77 6.37
C VAL A 100 76.23 54.99 5.59
N ALA A 101 74.98 55.29 5.97
CA ALA A 101 74.25 56.56 6.06
C ALA A 101 74.97 57.89 5.78
N SER A 102 74.25 58.77 5.07
CA SER A 102 74.10 60.20 5.41
C SER A 102 72.75 60.71 4.88
N THR A 103 71.92 61.22 5.78
CA THR A 103 70.70 62.03 5.55
C THR A 103 71.14 63.52 5.58
N PRO A 104 70.29 64.49 5.17
CA PRO A 104 70.69 65.79 4.61
C PRO A 104 71.49 66.71 5.54
#